data_AF-A0A6I2YFY8-F1
#
_entry.id   AF-A0A6I2YFY8-F1
#
_cell.length_a   1.000
_cell.length_b   1.000
_cell.length_c   1.000
_cell.angle_alpha   90.00
_cell.angle_beta   90.00
_cell.angle_gamma   90.00
#
_symmetry.space_group_name_H-M   'P 1'
#
loop_
_entity.id
_entity.type
_entity.pdbx_description
1 polymer ?
#
loop_
_entity_poly.entity_id
_entity_poly.type
_entity_poly.pdbx_seq_one_letter_code
_entity_poly.pdbx_strand_id
1 'polypeptide(L)' 'MATDYDAPRKTDEELAEDSLEELKARRVDKSSSVIDVDETELAENHELPGADLSEESLTVRVVPRQSDEFT' A
#
# COMPACT_ATOMS: atom_id res chain seq x y z
N MET A 1 -27.75 16.29 26.72
CA MET A 1 -28.27 16.84 25.46
C MET A 1 -29.02 15.71 24.78
N ALA A 2 -30.31 15.88 24.49
CA ALA A 2 -31.07 14.85 23.78
C ALA A 2 -30.62 14.87 22.33
N THR A 3 -30.07 13.76 21.83
CA THR A 3 -29.88 13.57 20.41
C THR A 3 -31.27 13.48 19.79
N ASP A 4 -31.62 14.49 18.99
CA ASP A 4 -32.91 14.60 18.34
C ASP A 4 -32.92 13.66 17.12
N TYR A 5 -33.65 12.56 17.25
CA TYR A 5 -33.83 11.54 16.21
C TYR A 5 -35.08 11.81 15.36
N ASP A 6 -35.72 12.98 15.49
CA ASP A 6 -36.84 13.42 14.63
C ASP A 6 -36.34 14.14 13.36
N ALA A 7 -35.02 14.22 13.16
CA ALA A 7 -34.46 14.73 11.93
C ALA A 7 -34.90 13.85 10.74
N PRO A 8 -35.48 14.44 9.67
CA PRO A 8 -35.92 13.68 8.51
C PRO A 8 -34.73 12.89 7.96
N ARG A 9 -34.95 11.60 7.71
CA ARG A 9 -33.91 10.74 7.11
C ARG A 9 -33.53 11.34 5.78
N LYS A 10 -32.23 11.63 5.61
CA LYS A 10 -31.62 11.95 4.32
C LYS A 10 -32.04 10.88 3.32
N THR A 11 -32.48 11.31 2.14
CA THR A 11 -32.77 10.38 1.06
C THR A 11 -31.47 9.75 0.57
N ASP A 12 -31.56 8.56 -0.03
CA ASP A 12 -30.39 7.83 -0.55
C ASP A 12 -29.64 8.67 -1.61
N GLU A 13 -30.40 9.50 -2.34
CA GLU A 13 -29.89 10.44 -3.35
C GLU A 13 -29.02 11.54 -2.72
N GLU A 14 -29.50 12.19 -1.64
CA GLU A 14 -28.72 13.21 -0.93
C GLU A 14 -27.45 12.64 -0.28
N LEU A 15 -27.50 11.39 0.20
CA LEU A 15 -26.34 10.71 0.79
C LEU A 15 -25.28 10.35 -0.27
N ALA A 16 -25.74 9.96 -1.46
CA ALA A 16 -24.89 9.69 -2.61
C ALA A 16 -24.26 10.99 -3.17
N GLU A 17 -25.01 12.09 -3.21
CA GLU A 17 -24.53 13.40 -3.59
C GLU A 17 -23.45 13.93 -2.62
N ASP A 18 -23.70 13.88 -1.30
CA ASP A 18 -22.70 14.24 -0.26
C ASP A 18 -21.41 13.39 -0.42
N SER A 19 -21.55 12.10 -0.71
CA SER A 19 -20.41 11.19 -0.93
C SER A 19 -19.60 11.55 -2.18
N LEU A 20 -20.28 11.94 -3.28
CA LEU A 20 -19.64 12.32 -4.53
C LEU A 20 -18.94 13.68 -4.42
N GLU A 21 -19.55 14.65 -3.73
CA GLU A 21 -18.91 15.94 -3.45
C GLU A 21 -17.67 15.79 -2.57
N GLU A 22 -17.70 14.91 -1.57
CA GLU A 22 -16.51 14.61 -0.76
C GLU A 22 -15.39 13.98 -1.62
N LEU A 23 -15.73 13.05 -2.51
CA LEU A 23 -14.76 12.45 -3.43
C LEU A 23 -14.20 13.49 -4.41
N LYS A 24 -15.00 14.46 -4.85
CA LYS A 24 -14.58 15.55 -5.73
C LYS A 24 -13.67 16.53 -5.00
N ALA A 25 -13.97 16.89 -3.75
CA ALA A 25 -13.10 17.70 -2.91
C ALA A 25 -11.74 17.02 -2.71
N ARG A 26 -11.73 15.73 -2.31
CA ARG A 26 -10.50 14.93 -2.21
C ARG A 26 -9.73 14.84 -3.52
N ARG A 27 -10.41 14.81 -4.67
CA ARG A 27 -9.75 14.79 -5.99
C ARG A 27 -9.10 16.13 -6.33
N VAL A 28 -9.72 17.25 -5.94
CA VAL A 28 -9.14 18.59 -6.13
C VAL A 28 -7.93 18.80 -5.22
N ASP A 29 -8.01 18.38 -3.96
CA ASP A 29 -6.85 18.41 -3.03
C ASP A 29 -5.73 17.45 -3.45
N LYS A 30 -6.09 16.35 -4.13
CA LYS A 30 -5.17 15.34 -4.65
C LYS A 30 -4.94 15.49 -6.15
N SER A 31 -4.85 16.73 -6.66
CA SER A 31 -4.38 17.00 -8.01
C SER A 31 -2.90 16.60 -8.16
N SER A 32 -2.67 15.29 -8.25
CA SER A 32 -1.77 14.57 -9.15
C SER A 32 -0.42 15.21 -9.54
N SER A 33 0.26 15.94 -8.66
CA SER A 33 1.65 16.36 -8.91
C SER A 33 2.65 15.19 -8.82
N VAL A 34 2.19 13.98 -8.48
CA VAL A 34 3.04 12.81 -8.16
C VAL A 34 3.05 11.78 -9.30
N ILE A 35 2.23 11.93 -10.35
CA ILE A 35 2.05 10.92 -11.42
C ILE A 35 2.72 11.34 -12.74
N ASP A 36 3.63 12.31 -12.69
CA ASP A 36 4.53 12.63 -13.82
C ASP A 36 5.97 12.24 -13.44
N VAL A 37 6.12 11.02 -12.93
CA VAL A 37 7.42 10.42 -12.64
C VAL A 37 7.52 9.19 -13.52
N ASP A 38 8.60 9.09 -14.28
CA ASP A 38 8.84 7.93 -15.12
C ASP A 38 9.01 6.69 -14.23
N GLU A 39 8.17 5.68 -14.45
CA GLU A 39 8.14 4.46 -13.63
C GLU A 39 9.47 3.72 -13.70
N THR A 40 10.18 3.79 -14.84
CA THR A 40 11.47 3.13 -15.01
C THR A 40 12.57 3.85 -14.22
N GLU A 41 12.61 5.19 -14.29
CA GLU A 41 13.55 5.98 -13.49
C GLU A 41 13.29 5.83 -11.98
N LEU A 42 12.02 5.75 -11.57
CA LEU A 42 11.65 5.52 -10.18
C LEU A 42 12.08 4.12 -9.73
N ALA A 43 11.80 3.08 -10.52
CA ALA A 43 12.15 1.71 -10.19
C ALA A 43 13.68 1.49 -10.09
N GLU A 44 14.48 2.17 -10.92
CA GLU A 44 15.94 2.07 -10.87
C GLU A 44 16.56 2.78 -9.67
N ASN A 45 15.99 3.89 -9.21
CA ASN A 45 16.50 4.65 -8.05
C ASN A 45 15.90 4.19 -6.71
N HIS A 46 14.85 3.38 -6.74
CA HIS A 46 14.16 2.93 -5.55
C HIS A 46 14.80 1.67 -4.98
N GLU A 47 15.66 1.84 -3.98
CA GLU A 47 16.26 0.73 -3.24
C GLU A 47 15.19 -0.01 -2.42
N LEU A 48 15.08 -1.34 -2.59
CA LEU A 48 14.15 -2.13 -1.79
C LEU A 48 14.80 -2.46 -0.43
N PRO A 49 14.02 -2.49 0.67
CA PRO A 49 14.56 -2.92 1.95
C PRO A 49 15.08 -4.36 1.84
N GLY A 50 16.40 -4.53 2.03
CA GLY A 50 17.09 -5.82 1.88
C GLY A 50 17.56 -6.17 0.47
N ALA A 51 17.53 -5.24 -0.50
CA ALA A 51 18.13 -5.48 -1.82
C ALA A 51 19.66 -5.32 -1.82
N ASP A 52 20.24 -4.52 -0.92
CA ASP A 52 21.69 -4.55 -0.67
C ASP A 52 22.06 -5.75 0.22
N LEU A 53 22.50 -6.82 -0.44
CA LEU A 53 23.02 -8.03 0.22
C LEU A 53 24.56 -8.00 0.37
N SER A 54 25.21 -6.89 0.06
CA SER A 54 26.69 -6.78 0.10
C SER A 54 27.26 -6.99 1.51
N GLU A 55 26.45 -6.73 2.54
CA GLU A 55 26.80 -6.95 3.95
C GLU A 55 26.36 -8.32 4.49
N GLU A 56 25.63 -9.12 3.72
CA GLU A 56 25.16 -10.45 4.14
C GLU A 56 26.14 -11.55 3.72
N SER A 57 26.57 -12.36 4.68
CA SER A 57 27.46 -13.50 4.43
C SER A 57 26.78 -14.83 4.77
N LEU A 58 26.54 -15.65 3.74
CA LEU A 58 25.95 -16.97 3.91
C LEU A 58 27.05 -18.02 4.19
N THR A 59 27.05 -18.59 5.40
CA THR A 59 27.97 -19.69 5.76
C THR A 59 27.27 -21.03 5.58
N VAL A 60 27.72 -21.83 4.62
CA VAL A 60 27.18 -23.18 4.36
C VAL A 60 28.15 -24.24 4.93
N ARG A 61 27.62 -25.17 5.73
CA ARG A 61 28.38 -26.33 6.21
C ARG A 61 28.18 -27.51 5.26
N VAL A 62 29.25 -27.93 4.58
CA VAL A 62 29.24 -29.14 3.74
C VAL A 62 29.44 -30.37 4.63
N VAL A 63 28.49 -31.30 4.60
CA VAL A 63 28.58 -32.60 5.29
C VAL A 63 28.82 -33.68 4.23
N PRO A 64 29.79 -34.60 4.43
CA PRO A 64 29.99 -35.73 3.54
C PRO A 64 28.81 -36.71 3.60
N ARG A 65 28.50 -37.38 2.47
CA ARG A 65 27.44 -38.38 2.35
C ARG A 65 27.52 -39.43 3.46
N GLN A 66 26.54 -39.46 4.35
CA GLN A 66 26.39 -40.50 5.37
C GLN A 66 25.61 -41.70 4.82
N SER A 67 25.83 -42.87 5.42
CA SER A 67 25.25 -44.14 4.96
C SER A 67 23.75 -44.27 5.20
N ASP A 68 23.14 -43.36 5.97
CA ASP A 68 21.78 -43.46 6.48
C ASP A 68 21.04 -42.10 6.51
N GLU A 69 21.34 -41.21 5.54
CA GLU A 69 20.77 -39.83 5.51
C GLU A 69 19.28 -39.78 5.13
N PHE A 70 18.70 -40.89 4.66
CA PHE A 70 17.37 -40.92 4.04
C PHE A 70 16.52 -42.16 4.41
N THR A 71 16.82 -42.85 5.51
CA THR A 71 16.02 -43.99 6.02
C THR A 71 15.27 -43.58 7.30
#